data_AF-A0A8T7ERM0-F1
#
_entry.id   AF-A0A8T7ERM0-F1
#
_cell.length_a   1.000
_cell.length_b   1.000
_cell.length_c   1.000
_cell.angle_alpha   90.00
_cell.angle_beta   90.00
_cell.angle_gamma   90.00
#
_symmetry.space_group_name_H-M   'P 1'
#
loop_
_entity.id
_entity.type
_entity.pdbx_description
1 polymer ?
#
loop_
_entity_poly.entity_id
_entity_poly.type
_entity_poly.pdbx_seq_one_letter_code
_entity_poly.pdbx_strand_id
1 'polypeptide(L)'
;MYGSGFTEDSVVRLKGIGLLSTTFVNAQALMAVVPGSVPPGEYTVEVRDPVSGDSAWDRTLLITAGPQPTPGTAADQCADPDAGAGSPAYPAAR
;
A
#
# COMPACT_ATOMS: atom_id res chain seq x y z
N MET A 1 6.21 -7.95 16.09
CA MET A 1 6.03 -9.41 16.14
C MET A 1 6.42 -9.92 17.49
N TYR A 2 5.59 -10.78 18.10
CA TYR A 2 5.88 -11.43 19.38
C TYR A 2 6.12 -12.91 19.14
N GLY A 3 7.13 -13.48 19.81
CA GLY A 3 7.59 -14.85 19.64
C GLY A 3 8.67 -15.18 20.68
N SER A 4 9.52 -16.15 20.38
CA SER A 4 10.64 -16.53 21.26
C SER A 4 11.81 -17.01 20.43
N GLY A 5 13.03 -16.67 20.85
CA GLY A 5 14.25 -17.10 20.18
C GLY A 5 14.71 -16.18 19.05
N PHE A 6 14.26 -14.93 19.05
CA PHE A 6 14.76 -13.94 18.10
C PHE A 6 16.19 -13.51 18.45
N THR A 7 16.96 -13.18 17.42
CA THR A 7 18.33 -12.68 17.50
C THR A 7 18.48 -11.39 16.71
N GLU A 8 19.62 -10.72 16.85
CA GLU A 8 19.94 -9.48 16.13
C GLU A 8 20.00 -9.69 14.61
N ASP A 9 20.30 -10.92 14.18
CA ASP A 9 20.35 -11.35 12.79
C ASP A 9 19.02 -11.91 12.28
N SER A 10 17.95 -11.92 13.10
CA SER A 10 16.62 -12.32 12.65
C SER A 10 16.09 -11.32 11.62
N VAL A 11 15.68 -11.83 10.46
CA VAL A 11 15.10 -11.03 9.37
C VAL A 11 13.69 -11.47 9.06
N VAL A 12 12.86 -10.55 8.59
CA VAL A 12 11.45 -10.79 8.30
C VAL A 12 11.21 -10.64 6.83
N ARG A 13 10.43 -11.57 6.28
CA ARG A 13 10.07 -11.62 4.88
C ARG A 13 8.56 -11.62 4.73
N LEU A 14 8.06 -10.87 3.76
CA LEU A 14 6.70 -11.04 3.25
C LEU A 14 6.75 -12.01 2.08
N LYS A 15 5.95 -13.07 2.15
CA LYS A 15 5.78 -13.99 1.03
C LYS A 15 5.18 -13.24 -0.16
N GLY A 16 5.93 -13.18 -1.27
CA GLY A 16 5.51 -12.47 -2.49
C GLY A 16 6.03 -11.03 -2.63
N ILE A 17 6.60 -10.42 -1.59
CA ILE A 17 7.24 -9.09 -1.68
C ILE A 17 8.76 -9.20 -1.53
N GLY A 18 9.24 -9.97 -0.54
CA GLY A 18 10.67 -10.05 -0.22
C GLY A 18 10.96 -9.66 1.23
N LEU A 19 12.22 -9.31 1.52
CA LEU A 19 12.67 -8.97 2.88
C LEU A 19 12.19 -7.57 3.27
N LEU A 20 11.78 -7.42 4.51
CA LEU A 20 11.42 -6.13 5.11
C LEU A 20 12.55 -5.61 5.99
N SER A 21 12.55 -4.29 6.20
CA SER A 21 13.40 -3.69 7.22
C SER A 21 12.94 -4.15 8.60
N THR A 22 13.85 -4.77 9.34
CA THR A 22 13.60 -5.36 10.65
C THR A 22 14.45 -4.69 11.71
N THR A 23 13.88 -4.57 12.90
CA THR A 23 14.53 -4.03 14.08
C THR A 23 14.31 -5.01 15.22
N PHE A 24 15.41 -5.62 15.68
CA PHE A 24 15.38 -6.47 16.87
C PHE A 24 15.10 -5.60 18.10
N VAL A 25 14.05 -5.93 18.84
CA VAL A 25 13.71 -5.24 20.10
C VAL A 25 14.22 -6.05 21.27
N ASN A 26 13.90 -7.35 21.30
CA ASN A 26 14.43 -8.33 22.26
C ASN A 26 14.17 -9.75 21.76
N ALA A 27 14.65 -10.77 22.50
CA ALA A 27 14.51 -12.18 22.14
C ALA A 27 13.06 -12.68 22.00
N GLN A 28 12.07 -11.87 22.41
CA GLN A 28 10.65 -12.16 22.30
C GLN A 28 9.89 -11.20 21.37
N ALA A 29 10.55 -10.15 20.87
CA ALA A 29 9.94 -9.10 20.08
C ALA A 29 10.85 -8.62 18.96
N LEU A 30 10.33 -8.66 17.74
CA LEU A 30 10.90 -7.98 16.59
C LEU A 30 9.94 -6.89 16.11
N MET A 31 10.47 -5.88 15.45
CA MET A 31 9.70 -4.89 14.72
C MET A 31 10.04 -5.00 13.24
N ALA A 32 9.04 -4.88 12.36
CA ALA A 32 9.25 -4.86 10.92
C ALA A 32 8.46 -3.72 10.32
N VAL A 33 9.05 -3.03 9.35
CA VAL A 33 8.42 -1.91 8.65
C VAL A 33 7.98 -2.37 7.27
N VAL A 34 6.67 -2.30 7.02
CA VAL A 34 6.07 -2.56 5.71
C VAL A 34 6.11 -1.27 4.88
N PRO A 35 6.77 -1.23 3.72
CA PRO A 35 6.77 -0.05 2.88
C PRO A 35 5.38 0.18 2.27
N GLY A 36 4.97 1.45 2.14
CA GLY A 36 3.66 1.82 1.57
C GLY A 36 3.49 1.49 0.08
N SER A 37 4.55 1.06 -0.61
CA SER A 37 4.47 0.53 -1.97
C SER A 37 3.89 -0.89 -2.05
N VAL A 38 3.68 -1.56 -0.91
CA VAL A 38 3.06 -2.89 -0.91
C VAL A 38 1.57 -2.73 -1.21
N PRO A 39 1.05 -3.40 -2.26
CA PRO A 39 -0.36 -3.31 -2.58
C PRO A 39 -1.22 -3.89 -1.45
N PRO A 40 -2.48 -3.44 -1.33
CA PRO A 40 -3.41 -4.01 -0.37
C PRO A 40 -3.67 -5.49 -0.71
N GLY A 41 -3.68 -6.33 0.32
CA GLY A 41 -3.82 -7.78 0.15
C GLY A 41 -3.52 -8.56 1.43
N GLU A 42 -3.74 -9.86 1.34
CA GLU A 42 -3.38 -10.83 2.38
C GLU A 42 -1.99 -11.40 2.11
N TYR A 43 -1.11 -11.28 3.09
CA TYR A 43 0.26 -11.76 2.97
C TYR A 43 0.66 -12.66 4.13
N THR A 44 1.34 -13.76 3.80
CA THR A 44 2.02 -14.59 4.80
C THR A 44 3.33 -13.92 5.20
N VAL A 45 3.55 -13.79 6.50
CA VAL A 45 4.81 -13.27 7.05
C VAL A 45 5.67 -14.46 7.47
N GLU A 46 6.95 -14.41 7.15
CA GLU A 46 7.93 -15.43 7.53
C GLU A 46 9.08 -14.75 8.27
N VAL A 47 9.56 -15.37 9.35
CA VAL A 47 10.74 -14.92 10.07
C VAL A 47 11.86 -15.90 9.82
N ARG A 48 12.99 -15.40 9.34
CA ARG A 48 14.23 -16.18 9.21
C ARG A 48 15.14 -15.82 10.35
N ASP A 49 15.46 -16.82 11.16
CA ASP A 49 16.50 -16.73 12.17
C ASP A 49 17.69 -17.61 11.78
N PRO A 50 18.95 -17.13 11.86
CA PRO A 50 20.10 -17.93 11.45
C PRO A 50 20.44 -19.07 12.43
N VAL A 51 19.94 -19.03 13.67
CA VAL A 51 20.21 -20.04 14.70
C VAL A 51 19.16 -21.15 14.67
N SER A 52 17.88 -20.77 14.55
CA SER A 52 16.74 -21.68 14.64
C SER A 52 16.18 -22.09 13.26
N GLY A 53 16.58 -21.39 12.21
CA GLY A 53 16.11 -21.59 10.84
C GLY A 53 14.88 -20.75 10.49
N ASP A 54 14.30 -21.06 9.33
CA ASP A 54 13.04 -20.47 8.85
C ASP A 54 11.87 -20.85 9.75
N SER A 55 11.23 -19.88 10.39
CA SER A 55 9.96 -20.04 11.08
C SER A 55 8.87 -19.28 10.35
N ALA A 56 7.95 -20.03 9.73
CA ALA A 56 6.75 -19.45 9.16
C ALA A 56 5.88 -18.91 10.30
N TRP A 57 5.42 -17.68 10.16
CA TRP A 57 4.49 -17.11 11.11
C TRP A 57 3.08 -17.56 10.71
N ASP A 58 2.38 -18.31 11.58
CA ASP A 58 1.07 -18.93 11.29
C ASP A 58 -0.08 -17.92 11.13
N ARG A 59 0.24 -16.63 10.96
CA ARG A 59 -0.72 -15.53 10.89
C ARG A 59 -0.57 -14.79 9.57
N THR A 60 -1.71 -14.46 8.98
CA THR A 60 -1.78 -13.64 7.78
C THR A 60 -1.82 -12.17 8.16
N LEU A 61 -0.97 -11.37 7.55
CA LEU A 61 -1.03 -9.91 7.63
C LEU A 61 -1.99 -9.40 6.54
N LEU A 62 -3.10 -8.81 6.97
CA LEU A 62 -4.00 -8.09 6.07
C LEU A 62 -3.50 -6.65 5.92
N ILE A 63 -3.05 -6.29 4.72
CA ILE A 63 -2.71 -4.93 4.35
C ILE A 63 -3.94 -4.31 3.71
N THR A 64 -4.59 -3.38 4.42
CA THR A 64 -5.68 -2.59 3.86
C THR A 64 -5.11 -1.36 3.16
N ALA A 65 -5.69 -0.98 2.02
CA ALA A 65 -5.35 0.28 1.40
C ALA A 65 -5.63 1.40 2.40
N GLY A 66 -4.72 2.36 2.55
CA GLY A 66 -5.11 3.65 3.13
C GLY A 66 -6.25 4.25 2.30
N PRO A 67 -7.00 5.24 2.81
CA PRO A 67 -7.94 5.97 1.98
C PRO A 67 -7.17 6.50 0.78
N GLN A 68 -7.38 5.88 -0.39
CA GLN A 68 -6.89 6.42 -1.64
C GLN A 68 -7.52 7.81 -1.71
N PRO A 69 -6.76 8.91 -1.83
CA PRO A 69 -7.38 10.17 -2.19
C PRO A 69 -8.18 9.83 -3.44
N THR A 70 -9.50 9.90 -3.33
CA THR A 70 -10.36 9.79 -4.51
C THR A 70 -9.73 10.74 -5.51
N PRO A 71 -9.31 10.28 -6.70
CA PRO A 71 -8.90 11.20 -7.73
C PRO A 71 -10.07 12.17 -7.85
N GLY A 72 -9.89 13.38 -7.34
CA GLY A 72 -10.81 14.46 -7.64
C GLY A 72 -10.88 14.42 -9.15
N THR A 73 -12.07 14.18 -9.68
CA THR A 73 -12.31 14.25 -11.12
C THR A 73 -11.83 15.64 -11.52
N ALA A 74 -10.56 15.75 -11.95
CA ALA A 74 -10.13 16.80 -12.81
C ALA A 74 -10.86 16.49 -14.10
N ALA A 75 -12.13 16.87 -14.13
CA ALA A 75 -12.81 17.17 -15.35
C ALA A 75 -11.90 18.19 -16.02
N ASP A 76 -11.12 17.70 -16.98
CA ASP A 76 -11.33 18.15 -18.33
C ASP A 76 -11.34 19.67 -18.47
N GLN A 77 -10.26 20.32 -18.02
CA GLN A 77 -9.97 21.73 -18.33
C GLN A 77 -8.77 21.77 -19.27
N CYS A 78 -8.77 20.92 -20.30
CA CYS A 78 -7.97 21.10 -21.51
C CYS A 78 -8.58 20.29 -22.67
N ALA A 79 -9.86 20.50 -22.96
CA ALA A 79 -10.43 20.20 -24.26
C ALA A 79 -11.34 21.37 -24.68
N ASP A 80 -10.76 22.27 -25.48
CA ASP A 80 -11.32 23.03 -26.61
C ASP A 80 -12.61 23.88 -26.47
N PRO A 81 -12.66 25.10 -27.05
CA PRO A 81 -13.81 26.01 -26.96
C PRO A 81 -14.85 25.76 -28.06
N ASP A 82 -15.73 24.77 -27.92
CA ASP A 82 -16.89 24.64 -28.81
C ASP A 82 -18.08 23.94 -28.14
N ALA A 83 -19.00 24.70 -27.54
CA ALA A 83 -20.39 24.29 -27.34
C ALA A 83 -21.25 25.45 -26.80
N GLY A 84 -21.66 26.34 -27.71
CA GLY A 84 -22.68 27.35 -27.45
C GLY A 84 -23.70 27.43 -28.59
N ALA A 85 -24.10 26.30 -29.18
CA ALA A 85 -25.16 26.27 -30.19
C ALA A 85 -26.54 26.20 -29.52
N GLY A 86 -27.33 27.26 -29.66
CA GLY A 86 -28.74 27.29 -29.24
C GLY A 86 -29.39 28.67 -29.32
N SER A 87 -29.68 29.13 -30.54
CA SER A 87 -30.44 30.36 -30.83
C SER A 87 -31.81 30.43 -30.14
N PRO A 88 -32.31 31.64 -29.86
CA PRO A 88 -33.68 31.97 -30.27
C PRO A 88 -33.74 33.17 -31.23
N ALA A 89 -34.82 33.21 -32.01
CA ALA A 89 -35.02 34.02 -33.21
C ALA A 89 -35.75 35.37 -32.97
N TYR A 90 -35.46 36.34 -33.86
CA TYR A 90 -36.21 37.55 -34.31
C TYR A 90 -36.26 38.84 -33.43
N PRO A 91 -36.50 40.06 -33.99
CA PRO A 91 -36.52 40.53 -35.40
C PRO A 91 -35.68 41.80 -35.71
N ALA A 92 -35.73 42.22 -36.99
CA ALA A 92 -35.03 43.33 -37.66
C ALA A 92 -35.35 44.77 -37.17
N ALA A 93 -34.40 45.69 -37.32
CA ALA A 93 -34.67 47.11 -37.56
C ALA A 93 -33.52 47.77 -38.36
N ARG A 94 -33.92 48.72 -39.22
CA ARG A 94 -33.27 49.29 -40.42
C ARG A 94 -31.98 50.05 -40.21
#